data_AF-A0A913XMP9-F1
#
_entry.id   AF-A0A913XMP9-F1
#
_cell.length_a   1.000
_cell.length_b   1.000
_cell.length_c   1.000
_cell.angle_alpha   90.00
_cell.angle_beta   90.00
_cell.angle_gamma   90.00
#
_symmetry.space_group_name_H-M   'P 1'
#
loop_
_entity.id
_entity.type
_entity.pdbx_description
1 polymer ?
#
loop_
_entity_poly.entity_id
_entity_poly.type
_entity_poly.pdbx_seq_one_letter_code
_entity_poly.pdbx_strand_id
1 'polypeptide(L)'
;MAQNKALGLKVSIALLASIMISLGSSSIIVIPAPTNHIKSVDAWCTSFTGHLSRTIQQFGSVRFNKTSQTTTAAPAKESMRLAFDHRDLKIYSILLDDVMNVAGNVTLVGARIQSCISRNKVGMSALLGAMELSKLYLNGTIPTHPVVISSSAPIQTYKNIATHMAALKKQFKDLALLYSNFFTASVIVKPVH
;
A
#
# COMPACT_ATOMS: atom_id res chain seq x y z
N MET A 1 9.92 -23.67 -36.03
CA MET A 1 9.23 -23.43 -34.74
C MET A 1 10.06 -23.97 -33.56
N ALA A 2 11.18 -23.33 -33.21
CA ALA A 2 12.05 -23.81 -32.13
C ALA A 2 12.58 -22.69 -31.19
N GLN A 3 12.08 -21.46 -31.32
CA GLN A 3 12.58 -20.32 -30.53
C GLN A 3 11.78 -20.00 -29.25
N ASN A 4 10.59 -20.58 -29.06
CA ASN A 4 9.74 -20.24 -27.90
C ASN A 4 9.92 -21.15 -26.66
N LYS A 5 10.73 -22.21 -26.72
CA LYS A 5 10.98 -23.07 -25.56
C LYS A 5 12.20 -22.66 -24.71
N ALA A 6 13.11 -21.84 -25.26
CA ALA A 6 14.32 -21.43 -24.55
C ALA A 6 14.10 -20.28 -23.55
N LEU A 7 12.98 -19.54 -23.65
CA LEU A 7 12.70 -18.40 -22.78
C LEU A 7 12.11 -18.83 -21.42
N GLY A 8 11.27 -19.87 -21.39
CA GLY A 8 10.65 -20.37 -20.15
C GLY A 8 11.63 -21.09 -19.21
N LEU A 9 12.68 -21.71 -19.76
CA LEU A 9 13.67 -22.45 -18.96
C LEU A 9 14.71 -21.52 -18.31
N LYS A 10 15.07 -20.41 -18.97
CA LYS A 10 16.05 -19.44 -18.44
C LYS A 10 15.50 -18.58 -17.30
N VAL A 11 14.20 -18.26 -17.31
CA VAL A 11 13.55 -17.53 -16.22
C VAL A 11 13.48 -18.38 -14.93
N SER A 12 13.39 -19.71 -15.07
CA SER A 12 13.30 -20.62 -13.92
C SER A 12 14.65 -20.86 -13.23
N ILE A 13 15.77 -20.87 -13.97
CA ILE A 13 17.11 -21.09 -13.40
C ILE A 13 17.61 -19.82 -12.67
N ALA A 14 17.28 -18.63 -13.17
CA ALA A 14 17.62 -17.38 -12.50
C ALA A 14 16.91 -17.21 -11.15
N LEU A 15 15.65 -17.68 -11.04
CA LEU A 15 14.90 -17.64 -9.78
C LEU A 15 15.42 -18.67 -8.75
N LEU A 16 15.92 -19.82 -9.21
CA LEU A 16 16.47 -20.88 -8.35
C LEU A 16 17.92 -20.60 -7.91
N ALA A 17 18.72 -19.89 -8.71
CA ALA A 17 20.08 -19.52 -8.34
C ALA A 17 20.15 -18.45 -7.23
N SER A 18 19.08 -17.68 -7.02
CA SER A 18 19.00 -16.70 -5.93
C SER A 18 18.66 -17.30 -4.56
N ILE A 19 18.29 -18.59 -4.49
CA ILE A 19 17.86 -19.25 -3.26
C ILE A 19 19.00 -20.06 -2.60
N MET A 20 20.14 -20.24 -3.27
CA MET A 20 21.22 -21.12 -2.80
C MET A 20 22.58 -20.42 -2.70
N ILE A 21 22.67 -19.36 -1.90
CA ILE A 21 23.92 -18.91 -1.26
C ILE A 21 23.74 -19.21 0.23
N SER A 22 23.86 -20.49 0.58
CA SER A 22 25.03 -21.08 1.25
C SER A 22 25.19 -20.62 2.70
N LEU A 23 25.05 -21.60 3.60
CA LEU A 23 25.56 -21.55 4.95
C LEU A 23 27.09 -21.45 4.87
N GLY A 24 27.58 -20.23 4.98
CA GLY A 24 28.99 -19.92 5.14
C GLY A 24 29.05 -18.49 5.62
N SER A 25 29.71 -18.26 6.75
CA SER A 25 29.86 -16.97 7.44
C SER A 25 30.22 -15.85 6.47
N SER A 26 29.20 -15.26 5.85
CA SER A 26 29.32 -14.19 4.89
C SER A 26 29.11 -12.94 5.70
N SER A 27 30.20 -12.24 5.98
CA SER A 27 30.12 -10.86 6.45
C SER A 27 29.22 -10.10 5.49
N ILE A 28 28.02 -9.75 5.94
CA ILE A 28 27.09 -8.92 5.19
C ILE A 28 27.79 -7.58 5.02
N ILE A 29 28.41 -7.37 3.86
CA ILE A 29 28.89 -6.05 3.46
C ILE A 29 27.63 -5.24 3.24
N VAL A 30 27.23 -4.50 4.27
CA VAL A 30 26.18 -3.47 4.15
C VAL A 30 26.76 -2.40 3.23
N ILE A 31 26.48 -2.50 1.94
CA ILE A 31 26.76 -1.43 1.00
C ILE A 31 25.92 -0.24 1.50
N PRO A 32 26.54 0.89 1.88
CA PRO A 32 25.78 2.07 2.28
C PRO A 32 24.86 2.42 1.13
N ALA A 33 23.54 2.39 1.36
CA ALA A 33 22.61 2.89 0.37
C ALA A 33 23.01 4.35 0.07
N PRO A 34 23.12 4.75 -1.21
CA PRO A 34 23.30 6.15 -1.56
C PRO A 34 22.38 7.03 -0.71
N THR A 35 22.93 8.06 -0.06
CA THR A 35 22.21 8.96 0.86
C THR A 35 20.92 9.54 0.25
N ASN A 36 20.84 9.61 -1.08
CA ASN A 36 19.64 9.97 -1.82
C ASN A 36 18.46 9.02 -1.61
N HIS A 37 18.70 7.70 -1.50
CA HIS A 37 17.62 6.72 -1.27
C HIS A 37 17.00 6.85 0.12
N ILE A 38 17.81 7.15 1.13
CA ILE A 38 17.31 7.39 2.51
C ILE A 38 16.39 8.62 2.51
N LYS A 39 16.82 9.72 1.88
CA LYS A 39 15.99 10.94 1.74
C LYS A 39 14.68 10.66 0.99
N SER A 40 14.73 9.88 -0.09
CA SER A 40 13.53 9.51 -0.85
C SER A 40 12.55 8.68 -0.01
N VAL A 41 13.04 7.72 0.80
CA VAL A 41 12.18 6.93 1.70
C VAL A 41 11.58 7.80 2.80
N ASP A 42 12.35 8.69 3.41
CA ASP A 42 11.85 9.58 4.46
C ASP A 42 10.79 10.55 3.92
N ALA A 43 11.00 11.09 2.71
CA ALA A 43 10.03 11.95 2.02
C ALA A 43 8.75 11.19 1.68
N TRP A 44 8.87 9.98 1.14
CA TRP A 44 7.72 9.11 0.89
C TRP A 44 6.98 8.77 2.18
N CYS A 45 7.68 8.42 3.26
CA CYS A 45 7.06 8.08 4.53
C CYS A 45 6.26 9.24 5.12
N THR A 46 6.83 10.45 5.06
CA THR A 46 6.16 11.68 5.50
C THR A 46 4.89 11.94 4.68
N SER A 47 4.99 11.80 3.36
CA SER A 47 3.86 11.95 2.43
C SER A 47 2.77 10.91 2.69
N PHE A 48 3.14 9.63 2.81
CA PHE A 48 2.23 8.52 3.10
C PHE A 48 1.48 8.72 4.41
N THR A 49 2.21 8.99 5.49
CA THR A 49 1.63 9.27 6.81
C THR A 49 0.65 10.46 6.72
N GLY A 50 1.04 11.55 6.06
CA GLY A 50 0.19 12.72 5.90
C GLY A 50 -1.06 12.47 5.06
N HIS A 51 -0.98 11.65 4.02
CA HIS A 51 -2.14 11.27 3.19
C HIS A 51 -3.06 10.30 3.91
N LEU A 52 -2.51 9.34 4.67
CA LEU A 52 -3.28 8.41 5.46
C LEU A 52 -4.09 9.14 6.53
N SER A 53 -3.44 9.98 7.35
CA SER A 53 -4.11 10.74 8.42
C SER A 53 -5.23 11.64 7.87
N ARG A 54 -4.98 12.35 6.76
CA ARG A 54 -6.00 13.18 6.11
C ARG A 54 -7.17 12.35 5.57
N THR A 55 -6.89 11.20 4.96
CA THR A 55 -7.93 10.31 4.43
C THR A 55 -8.78 9.75 5.56
N ILE A 56 -8.17 9.33 6.67
CA ILE A 56 -8.86 8.86 7.88
C ILE A 56 -9.79 9.94 8.42
N GLN A 57 -9.27 11.16 8.62
CA GLN A 57 -10.05 12.27 9.16
C GLN A 57 -11.25 12.62 8.27
N GLN A 58 -11.05 12.71 6.96
CA GLN A 58 -12.12 13.05 6.04
C GLN A 58 -13.11 11.91 5.83
N PHE A 59 -12.65 10.65 5.83
CA PHE A 59 -13.54 9.49 5.77
C PHE A 59 -14.47 9.46 6.99
N GLY A 60 -13.98 9.81 8.18
CA GLY A 60 -14.82 9.96 9.39
C GLY A 60 -15.91 11.02 9.27
N SER A 61 -15.77 11.99 8.36
CA SER A 61 -16.77 13.04 8.08
C SER A 61 -17.80 12.63 7.01
N VAL A 62 -17.62 11.48 6.35
CA VAL A 62 -18.53 11.05 5.30
C VAL A 62 -19.85 10.62 5.92
N ARG A 63 -20.95 11.12 5.36
CA ARG A 63 -22.30 10.68 5.71
C ARG A 63 -22.87 9.87 4.56
N PHE A 64 -23.00 8.57 4.80
CA PHE A 64 -23.66 7.66 3.88
C PHE A 64 -25.17 7.76 4.04
N ASN A 65 -25.90 7.95 2.93
CA ASN A 65 -27.35 7.97 2.94
C ASN A 65 -27.92 6.56 2.68
N LYS A 66 -28.90 6.13 3.48
CA LYS A 66 -29.53 4.80 3.40
C LYS A 66 -30.79 4.79 2.50
N THR A 67 -31.49 5.92 2.35
CA THR A 67 -32.67 6.05 1.45
C THR A 67 -32.34 5.90 -0.04
N SER A 68 -31.05 5.73 -0.32
CA SER A 68 -30.37 5.47 -1.57
C SER A 68 -30.60 4.07 -2.18
N GLN A 69 -31.30 3.15 -1.53
CA GLN A 69 -31.56 1.81 -2.09
C GLN A 69 -32.73 1.74 -3.09
N THR A 70 -33.58 2.78 -3.16
CA THR A 70 -34.81 2.79 -3.98
C THR A 70 -34.70 3.56 -5.30
N THR A 71 -33.56 4.20 -5.61
CA THR A 71 -33.38 4.98 -6.85
C THR A 71 -32.17 4.49 -7.67
N THR A 72 -32.41 4.13 -8.92
CA THR A 72 -31.61 3.18 -9.73
C THR A 72 -30.29 3.69 -10.34
N ALA A 73 -29.78 4.90 -10.05
CA ALA A 73 -28.66 5.44 -10.86
C ALA A 73 -27.48 6.12 -10.10
N ALA A 74 -27.74 7.00 -9.13
CA ALA A 74 -26.68 7.72 -8.39
C ALA A 74 -26.13 6.97 -7.15
N PRO A 75 -26.98 6.38 -6.29
CA PRO A 75 -26.51 5.79 -5.03
C PRO A 75 -25.76 4.46 -5.18
N ALA A 76 -26.07 3.69 -6.22
CA ALA A 76 -25.33 2.48 -6.58
C ALA A 76 -23.83 2.81 -6.84
N LYS A 77 -23.52 4.00 -7.36
CA LYS A 77 -22.16 4.41 -7.70
C LYS A 77 -21.31 4.70 -6.46
N GLU A 78 -21.89 5.21 -5.38
CA GLU A 78 -21.16 5.51 -4.15
C GLU A 78 -20.77 4.24 -3.40
N SER A 79 -21.72 3.30 -3.27
CA SER A 79 -21.47 1.97 -2.71
C SER A 79 -20.44 1.18 -3.52
N MET A 80 -20.56 1.18 -4.86
CA MET A 80 -19.57 0.54 -5.74
C MET A 80 -18.17 1.15 -5.59
N ARG A 81 -18.07 2.49 -5.50
CA ARG A 81 -16.78 3.16 -5.36
C ARG A 81 -16.14 2.88 -4.01
N LEU A 82 -16.92 2.91 -2.93
CA LEU A 82 -16.46 2.50 -1.60
C LEU A 82 -15.94 1.05 -1.61
N ALA A 83 -16.68 0.13 -2.23
CA ALA A 83 -16.28 -1.27 -2.33
C ALA A 83 -14.99 -1.45 -3.16
N PHE A 84 -14.85 -0.71 -4.26
CA PHE A 84 -13.64 -0.70 -5.08
C PHE A 84 -12.44 -0.17 -4.30
N ASP A 85 -12.58 0.98 -3.64
CA ASP A 85 -11.51 1.59 -2.87
C ASP A 85 -11.11 0.73 -1.67
N HIS A 86 -12.08 0.11 -0.99
CA HIS A 86 -11.80 -0.80 0.12
C HIS A 86 -10.99 -2.02 -0.35
N ARG A 87 -11.38 -2.62 -1.48
CA ARG A 87 -10.66 -3.76 -2.06
C ARG A 87 -9.22 -3.39 -2.42
N ASP A 88 -9.02 -2.27 -3.10
CA ASP A 88 -7.69 -1.81 -3.49
C ASP A 88 -6.80 -1.57 -2.28
N LEU A 89 -7.29 -0.82 -1.28
CA LEU A 89 -6.52 -0.54 -0.07
C LEU A 89 -6.19 -1.81 0.71
N LYS A 90 -7.09 -2.80 0.73
CA LYS A 90 -6.82 -4.10 1.37
C LYS A 90 -5.72 -4.88 0.63
N ILE A 91 -5.74 -4.88 -0.70
CA ILE A 91 -4.66 -5.49 -1.49
C ILE A 91 -3.34 -4.78 -1.17
N TYR A 92 -3.33 -3.45 -1.19
CA TYR A 92 -2.14 -2.68 -0.89
C TYR A 92 -1.62 -2.88 0.54
N SER A 93 -2.49 -3.01 1.55
CA SER A 93 -2.06 -3.29 2.92
C SER A 93 -1.39 -4.65 3.05
N ILE A 94 -1.86 -5.67 2.31
CA ILE A 94 -1.22 -6.99 2.26
C ILE A 94 0.16 -6.87 1.63
N LEU A 95 0.26 -6.18 0.48
CA LEU A 95 1.54 -5.96 -0.20
C LEU A 95 2.55 -5.19 0.68
N LEU A 96 2.10 -4.25 1.52
CA LEU A 96 2.97 -3.58 2.49
C LEU A 96 3.52 -4.55 3.54
N ASP A 97 2.68 -5.46 4.06
CA ASP A 97 3.12 -6.48 5.01
C ASP A 97 4.14 -7.44 4.37
N ASP A 98 3.96 -7.80 3.10
CA ASP A 98 4.94 -8.62 2.35
C ASP A 98 6.28 -7.89 2.15
N VAL A 99 6.25 -6.58 1.83
CA VAL A 99 7.46 -5.75 1.73
C VAL A 99 8.22 -5.73 3.06
N MET A 100 7.53 -5.71 4.21
CA MET A 100 8.19 -5.77 5.52
C MET A 100 8.94 -7.10 5.73
N ASN A 101 8.36 -8.21 5.29
CA ASN A 101 8.94 -9.54 5.44
C ASN A 101 10.19 -9.74 4.57
N VAL A 102 10.25 -9.11 3.40
CA VAL A 102 11.39 -9.23 2.46
C VAL A 102 12.49 -8.20 2.74
N ALA A 103 12.12 -6.95 3.07
CA ALA A 103 13.07 -5.85 3.16
C ALA A 103 13.65 -5.63 4.57
N GLY A 104 12.97 -6.11 5.62
CA GLY A 104 13.26 -5.76 7.02
C GLY A 104 14.62 -6.23 7.55
N ASN A 105 15.25 -7.23 6.92
CA ASN A 105 16.43 -7.89 7.48
C ASN A 105 17.75 -7.61 6.74
N VAL A 106 17.77 -6.79 5.68
CA VAL A 106 18.94 -6.76 4.77
C VAL A 106 19.52 -5.37 4.49
N THR A 107 18.76 -4.27 4.62
CA THR A 107 19.28 -2.91 4.33
C THR A 107 18.71 -1.81 5.23
N LEU A 108 19.48 -0.73 5.46
CA LEU A 108 19.03 0.45 6.21
C LEU A 108 17.77 1.11 5.61
N VAL A 109 17.65 1.07 4.28
CA VAL A 109 16.48 1.57 3.53
C VAL A 109 15.25 0.71 3.81
N GLY A 110 15.40 -0.62 3.76
CA GLY A 110 14.34 -1.58 4.10
C GLY A 110 13.85 -1.41 5.53
N ALA A 111 14.76 -1.25 6.50
CA ALA A 111 14.41 -0.99 7.90
C ALA A 111 13.60 0.31 8.10
N ARG A 112 13.92 1.37 7.36
CA ARG A 112 13.14 2.63 7.39
C ARG A 112 11.74 2.47 6.80
N ILE A 113 11.62 1.76 5.68
CA ILE A 113 10.31 1.43 5.08
C ILE A 113 9.47 0.63 6.07
N GLN A 114 10.04 -0.43 6.65
CA GLN A 114 9.35 -1.27 7.65
C GLN A 114 8.90 -0.45 8.87
N SER A 115 9.78 0.39 9.42
CA SER A 115 9.44 1.27 10.53
C SER A 115 8.30 2.24 10.18
N CYS A 116 8.28 2.77 8.96
CA CYS A 116 7.20 3.63 8.49
C CYS A 116 5.86 2.90 8.38
N ILE A 117 5.86 1.72 7.76
CA ILE A 117 4.66 0.88 7.58
C ILE A 117 4.12 0.47 8.95
N SER A 118 4.99 -0.02 9.84
CA SER A 118 4.60 -0.43 11.20
C SER A 118 3.94 0.71 11.98
N ARG A 119 4.48 1.94 11.89
CA ARG A 119 3.89 3.13 12.53
C ARG A 119 2.50 3.48 12.01
N ASN A 120 2.24 3.21 10.73
CA ASN A 120 0.98 3.55 10.06
C ASN A 120 -0.03 2.39 10.00
N LYS A 121 0.37 1.19 10.40
CA LYS A 121 -0.46 -0.04 10.31
C LYS A 121 -1.79 0.09 11.04
N VAL A 122 -1.79 0.70 12.23
CA VAL A 122 -3.01 0.93 13.02
C VAL A 122 -3.97 1.86 12.27
N GLY A 123 -3.46 2.97 11.72
CA GLY A 123 -4.27 3.91 10.95
C GLY A 123 -4.87 3.29 9.69
N MET A 124 -4.08 2.50 8.96
CA MET A 124 -4.57 1.78 7.78
C MET A 124 -5.67 0.77 8.17
N SER A 125 -5.46 0.02 9.24
CA SER A 125 -6.44 -0.96 9.75
C SER A 125 -7.74 -0.28 10.19
N ALA A 126 -7.64 0.87 10.85
CA ALA A 126 -8.80 1.67 11.26
C ALA A 126 -9.59 2.18 10.04
N LEU A 127 -8.90 2.67 9.00
CA LEU A 127 -9.54 3.09 7.75
C LEU A 127 -10.27 1.92 7.08
N LEU A 128 -9.61 0.78 6.91
CA LEU A 128 -10.21 -0.42 6.30
C LEU A 128 -11.44 -0.89 7.10
N GLY A 129 -11.34 -0.94 8.43
CA GLY A 129 -12.47 -1.27 9.30
C GLY A 129 -13.63 -0.30 9.16
N ALA A 130 -13.35 1.00 9.09
CA ALA A 130 -14.38 2.04 8.88
C ALA A 130 -15.08 1.90 7.53
N MET A 131 -14.33 1.55 6.48
CA MET A 131 -14.87 1.28 5.15
C MET A 131 -15.75 0.04 5.14
N GLU A 132 -15.34 -1.04 5.82
CA GLU A 132 -16.15 -2.26 5.90
C GLU A 132 -17.46 -2.02 6.65
N LEU A 133 -17.43 -1.32 7.79
CA LEU A 133 -18.65 -0.95 8.52
C LEU A 133 -19.58 -0.08 7.66
N SER A 134 -19.03 0.86 6.90
CA SER A 134 -19.81 1.70 5.98
C SER A 134 -20.45 0.88 4.86
N LYS A 135 -19.76 -0.15 4.34
CA LYS A 135 -20.33 -1.11 3.40
C LYS A 135 -21.49 -1.90 4.01
N LEU A 136 -21.33 -2.39 5.24
CA LEU A 136 -22.37 -3.10 5.98
C LEU A 136 -23.58 -2.21 6.32
N TYR A 137 -23.36 -0.91 6.49
CA TYR A 137 -24.46 0.04 6.67
C TYR A 137 -25.22 0.26 5.36
N LEU A 138 -24.49 0.50 4.26
CA LEU A 138 -25.06 0.73 2.93
C LEU A 138 -25.79 -0.51 2.37
N ASN A 139 -25.36 -1.73 2.72
CA ASN A 139 -26.04 -2.96 2.31
C ASN A 139 -27.21 -3.34 3.24
N GLY A 140 -27.44 -2.58 4.32
CA GLY A 140 -28.54 -2.79 5.26
C GLY A 140 -28.28 -3.83 6.36
N THR A 141 -27.08 -4.42 6.42
CA THR A 141 -26.72 -5.42 7.46
C THR A 141 -26.66 -4.79 8.85
N ILE A 142 -26.25 -3.52 8.97
CA ILE A 142 -26.30 -2.79 10.24
C ILE A 142 -27.30 -1.62 10.20
N PRO A 143 -28.01 -1.35 11.31
CA PRO A 143 -29.13 -0.41 11.31
C PRO A 143 -28.68 1.05 11.36
N THR A 144 -27.53 1.35 11.96
CA THR A 144 -27.05 2.70 12.25
C THR A 144 -25.75 3.03 11.52
N HIS A 145 -25.61 4.28 11.09
CA HIS A 145 -24.36 4.76 10.49
C HIS A 145 -23.23 4.59 11.51
N PRO A 146 -22.13 3.93 11.15
CA PRO A 146 -21.06 3.69 12.10
C PRO A 146 -20.35 5.03 12.38
N VAL A 147 -20.25 5.40 13.65
CA VAL A 147 -19.41 6.51 14.09
C VAL A 147 -18.04 5.91 14.41
N VAL A 148 -17.22 5.78 13.37
CA VAL A 148 -15.94 5.06 13.51
C VAL A 148 -14.83 6.00 13.97
N ILE A 149 -14.90 7.28 13.61
CA ILE A 149 -13.83 8.26 13.84
C ILE A 149 -14.47 9.62 14.09
N SER A 150 -14.32 10.17 15.29
CA SER A 150 -14.77 11.54 15.59
C SER A 150 -13.96 12.50 14.72
N SER A 151 -14.65 13.23 13.84
CA SER A 151 -14.02 14.19 12.94
C SER A 151 -14.67 15.56 13.14
N SER A 152 -13.83 16.57 13.34
CA SER A 152 -14.22 17.98 13.39
C SER A 152 -14.44 18.58 11.99
N ALA A 153 -14.14 17.84 10.92
CA ALA A 153 -14.33 18.31 9.56
C ALA A 153 -15.81 18.31 9.16
N PRO A 154 -16.24 19.26 8.29
CA PRO A 154 -17.62 19.38 7.85
C PRO A 154 -18.11 18.09 7.19
N ILE A 155 -19.41 17.82 7.30
CA ILE A 155 -20.06 16.64 6.70
C ILE A 155 -19.77 16.59 5.20
N GLN A 156 -19.30 15.44 4.71
CA GLN A 156 -18.94 15.24 3.30
C GLN A 156 -19.72 14.09 2.67
N THR A 157 -19.81 14.08 1.34
CA THR A 157 -20.17 12.87 0.58
C THR A 157 -18.90 12.09 0.23
N TYR A 158 -19.01 10.81 -0.08
CA TYR A 158 -17.83 10.02 -0.44
C TYR A 158 -17.13 10.55 -1.71
N LYS A 159 -17.87 11.22 -2.60
CA LYS A 159 -17.30 11.89 -3.79
C LYS A 159 -16.28 12.95 -3.41
N ASN A 160 -16.46 13.67 -2.30
CA ASN A 160 -15.55 14.74 -1.86
C ASN A 160 -14.19 14.20 -1.40
N ILE A 161 -14.15 12.97 -0.87
CA ILE A 161 -12.91 12.36 -0.37
C ILE A 161 -12.14 11.58 -1.44
N ALA A 162 -12.70 11.45 -2.65
CA ALA A 162 -12.13 10.69 -3.75
C ALA A 162 -10.68 11.08 -4.08
N THR A 163 -10.36 12.37 -4.04
CA THR A 163 -9.00 12.88 -4.32
C THR A 163 -8.02 12.43 -3.25
N HIS A 164 -8.42 12.44 -1.98
CA HIS A 164 -7.58 11.98 -0.88
C HIS A 164 -7.36 10.47 -0.94
N MET A 165 -8.42 9.72 -1.28
CA MET A 165 -8.33 8.27 -1.52
C MET A 165 -7.38 7.94 -2.67
N ALA A 166 -7.48 8.65 -3.79
CA ALA A 166 -6.56 8.49 -4.93
C ALA A 166 -5.12 8.84 -4.57
N ALA A 167 -4.91 9.91 -3.80
CA ALA A 167 -3.57 10.30 -3.33
C ALA A 167 -2.96 9.26 -2.39
N LEU A 168 -3.75 8.68 -1.48
CA LEU A 168 -3.32 7.57 -0.63
C LEU A 168 -2.95 6.34 -1.48
N LYS A 169 -3.80 5.94 -2.43
CA LYS A 169 -3.51 4.84 -3.37
C LYS A 169 -2.23 5.08 -4.17
N LYS A 170 -1.96 6.33 -4.57
CA LYS A 170 -0.72 6.70 -5.26
C LYS A 170 0.52 6.40 -4.42
N GLN A 171 0.48 6.56 -3.10
CA GLN A 171 1.63 6.30 -2.23
C GLN A 171 2.13 4.85 -2.31
N PHE A 172 1.23 3.88 -2.54
CA PHE A 172 1.63 2.48 -2.72
C PHE A 172 2.33 2.25 -4.06
N LYS A 173 1.87 2.95 -5.12
CA LYS A 173 2.57 2.95 -6.42
C LYS A 173 3.94 3.61 -6.31
N ASP A 174 4.02 4.74 -5.61
CA ASP A 174 5.28 5.45 -5.36
C ASP A 174 6.25 4.55 -4.56
N LEU A 175 5.77 3.78 -3.59
CA LEU A 175 6.59 2.80 -2.87
C LEU A 175 7.10 1.71 -3.81
N ALA A 176 6.26 1.16 -4.70
CA ALA A 176 6.69 0.14 -5.65
C ALA A 176 7.78 0.67 -6.61
N LEU A 177 7.67 1.92 -7.05
CA LEU A 177 8.71 2.59 -7.86
C LEU A 177 10.01 2.79 -7.07
N LEU A 178 9.92 3.25 -5.81
CA LEU A 178 11.07 3.38 -4.93
C LEU A 178 11.77 2.03 -4.75
N TYR A 179 10.99 0.99 -4.45
CA TYR A 179 11.50 -0.37 -4.29
C TYR A 179 12.19 -0.87 -5.57
N SER A 180 11.55 -0.72 -6.74
CA SER A 180 12.14 -1.10 -8.04
C SER A 180 13.49 -0.40 -8.29
N ASN A 181 13.58 0.89 -7.99
CA ASN A 181 14.81 1.68 -8.19
C ASN A 181 15.95 1.25 -7.26
N PHE A 182 15.65 0.75 -6.07
CA PHE A 182 16.66 0.23 -5.16
C PHE A 182 17.24 -1.12 -5.65
N PHE A 183 16.40 -1.99 -6.22
CA PHE A 183 16.84 -3.28 -6.75
C PHE A 183 17.64 -3.14 -8.04
N THR A 184 17.21 -2.29 -8.98
CA THR A 184 17.98 -2.07 -10.22
C THR A 184 19.35 -1.44 -9.97
N ALA A 185 19.48 -0.54 -8.99
CA ALA A 185 20.78 0.00 -8.59
C ALA A 185 21.72 -1.06 -7.99
N SER A 186 21.17 -2.11 -7.36
CA SER A 186 21.93 -3.19 -6.72
C SER A 186 22.46 -4.24 -7.71
N VAL A 187 21.91 -4.31 -8.93
CA VAL A 187 22.33 -5.26 -9.99
C VAL A 187 23.53 -4.74 -10.80
N ILE A 188 23.88 -3.45 -10.67
CA ILE A 188 24.98 -2.80 -11.41
C ILE A 188 26.24 -2.69 -10.54
N VAL A 189 26.69 -3.74 -9.84
CA VAL A 189 28.05 -3.75 -9.27
C VAL A 189 28.62 -5.17 -9.21
N LYS A 190 29.27 -5.61 -10.30
CA LYS A 190 30.67 -6.10 -10.32
C LYS A 190 31.05 -6.46 -11.77
N PRO A 191 31.85 -5.66 -12.49
CA PRO A 191 32.71 -6.23 -13.51
C PRO A 191 33.74 -7.08 -12.76
N VAL A 192 33.72 -8.39 -13.02
CA VAL A 192 34.80 -9.28 -12.62
C VAL A 192 35.97 -8.94 -13.52
N HIS A 193 37.04 -8.38 -12.94
CA HIS A 193 38.36 -8.33 -13.58
C HIS A 193 39.03 -9.69 -13.45
#